data_AF-A0A920P5F1-F1
#
_entry.id   AF-A0A920P5F1-F1
#
_cell.length_a   1.000
_cell.length_b   1.000
_cell.length_c   1.000
_cell.angle_alpha   90.00
_cell.angle_beta   90.00
_cell.angle_gamma   90.00
#
_symmetry.space_group_name_H-M   'P 1'
#
loop_
_entity.id
_entity.type
_entity.pdbx_description
1 polymer ?
#
loop_
_entity_poly.entity_id
_entity_poly.type
_entity_poly.pdbx_seq_one_letter_code
_entity_poly.pdbx_strand_id
1 'polypeptide(L)' 'MHPTDTRDPQYYHRVVDCQWGCPAHTNVPEYIRLIADGKYTESYMLNRESNVFPGILGRTCDRPCEPGLPSDSRRG' A
#
# COMPACT_ATOMS: atom_id res chain seq x y z
N MET A 1 11.12 -19.83 -3.87
CA MET A 1 10.74 -18.74 -2.97
C MET A 1 11.65 -18.81 -1.76
N HIS A 2 12.57 -17.86 -1.59
CA HIS A 2 13.42 -17.82 -0.40
C HIS A 2 12.62 -17.28 0.80
N PRO A 3 12.84 -17.79 2.02
CA PRO A 3 12.22 -17.23 3.21
C PRO A 3 12.63 -15.76 3.38
N THR A 4 11.66 -14.92 3.70
CA THR A 4 11.86 -13.57 4.19
C THR A 4 12.80 -13.56 5.40
N ASP A 5 13.84 -12.72 5.40
CA ASP A 5 14.64 -12.44 6.59
C ASP A 5 14.01 -11.29 7.40
N THR A 6 13.30 -11.62 8.48
CA THR A 6 12.69 -10.64 9.38
C THR A 6 13.69 -9.96 10.31
N ARG A 7 14.97 -10.36 10.30
CA ARG A 7 16.02 -9.76 11.14
C ARG A 7 16.65 -8.53 10.48
N ASP A 8 16.44 -8.34 9.17
CA ASP A 8 16.87 -7.15 8.44
C ASP A 8 15.84 -6.03 8.63
N PRO A 9 16.17 -4.90 9.29
CA PRO A 9 15.26 -3.78 9.43
C PRO A 9 14.80 -3.21 8.08
N GLN A 10 15.62 -3.34 7.02
CA GLN A 10 15.27 -2.87 5.68
C GLN A 10 14.14 -3.69 5.04
N TYR A 11 13.91 -4.93 5.48
CA TYR A 11 12.79 -5.73 5.01
C TYR A 11 11.45 -5.06 5.29
N TYR A 12 11.25 -4.54 6.50
CA TYR A 12 10.00 -3.89 6.89
C TYR A 12 9.73 -2.60 6.12
N HIS A 13 10.79 -1.88 5.72
CA HIS A 13 10.65 -0.71 4.85
C HIS A 13 10.14 -1.11 3.46
N ARG A 14 10.67 -2.19 2.87
CA ARG A 14 10.23 -2.74 1.57
C ARG A 14 8.80 -3.28 1.59
N VAL A 15 8.35 -3.87 2.70
CA VAL A 15 6.99 -4.41 2.82
C VAL A 15 5.93 -3.29 2.89
N VAL A 16 6.32 -2.08 3.31
CA VAL A 16 5.42 -0.94 3.53
C VAL A 16 5.67 0.19 2.50
N ASP A 17 6.31 -0.14 1.36
CA ASP A 17 6.64 0.81 0.29
C ASP A 17 5.43 1.65 -0.16
N CYS A 18 4.23 1.06 -0.16
CA CYS A 18 3.01 1.74 -0.54
C CYS A 18 2.64 2.94 0.35
N GLN A 19 2.89 2.87 1.67
CA GLN A 19 2.59 3.98 2.57
C GLN A 19 3.73 5.02 2.57
N TRP A 20 4.98 4.57 2.46
CA TRP A 20 6.15 5.46 2.41
C TRP A 20 6.24 6.25 1.10
N GLY A 21 5.96 5.60 -0.03
CA GLY A 21 5.97 6.24 -1.34
C GLY A 21 4.72 7.08 -1.62
N CYS A 22 3.67 6.97 -0.81
CA CYS A 22 2.47 7.79 -0.96
C CYS A 22 2.71 9.21 -0.41
N PRO A 23 2.58 10.27 -1.23
CA PRO A 23 2.74 11.65 -0.74
C PRO A 23 1.70 12.06 0.31
N ALA A 24 0.51 11.45 0.26
CA ALA A 24 -0.54 11.66 1.25
C ALA A 24 -0.34 10.82 2.52
N HIS A 25 0.68 9.95 2.57
CA HIS A 25 0.91 8.99 3.66
C HIS A 25 -0.31 8.12 4.00
N THR A 26 -1.15 7.82 3.00
CA THR A 26 -2.26 6.89 3.15
C THR A 26 -1.75 5.53 3.59
N ASN A 27 -2.41 4.91 4.58
CA ASN A 27 -2.13 3.53 4.98
C ASN A 27 -2.66 2.55 3.92
N VAL A 28 -1.96 2.49 2.78
CA VAL A 28 -2.32 1.68 1.61
C VAL A 28 -2.45 0.19 1.92
N PRO A 29 -1.50 -0.44 2.64
CA PRO A 29 -1.60 -1.87 2.95
C PRO A 29 -2.88 -2.21 3.71
N GLU A 30 -3.25 -1.39 4.71
CA GLU A 30 -4.39 -1.68 5.57
C GLU A 30 -5.73 -1.46 4.86
N TYR A 31 -5.91 -0.36 4.10
CA TYR A 31 -7.19 -0.18 3.41
C TYR A 31 -7.42 -1.26 2.34
N ILE A 32 -6.36 -1.77 1.70
CA ILE A 32 -6.43 -2.91 0.77
C ILE A 32 -6.79 -4.20 1.51
N ARG A 33 -6.22 -4.42 2.69
CA ARG A 33 -6.59 -5.56 3.56
C ARG A 33 -8.08 -5.53 3.92
N LEU A 34 -8.59 -4.36 4.32
CA LEU A 34 -10.01 -4.18 4.63
C LEU A 34 -10.90 -4.45 3.40
N ILE A 35 -10.46 -4.10 2.19
CA ILE A 35 -11.16 -4.48 0.94
C ILE A 35 -11.17 -6.00 0.76
N ALA A 36 -10.03 -6.66 0.97
CA ALA A 36 -9.92 -8.12 0.86
C ALA A 36 -10.82 -8.85 1.87
N ASP A 37 -11.01 -8.26 3.06
CA ASP A 37 -11.92 -8.76 4.11
C ASP A 37 -13.40 -8.35 3.88
N GLY A 38 -13.72 -7.67 2.77
CA GLY A 38 -15.08 -7.22 2.44
C GLY A 38 -15.58 -6.02 3.26
N LYS A 39 -14.71 -5.38 4.04
CA LYS A 39 -15.02 -4.25 4.92
C LYS A 39 -14.88 -2.91 4.20
N TYR A 40 -15.68 -2.71 3.17
CA TYR A 40 -15.57 -1.55 2.28
C TYR A 40 -15.74 -0.20 3.00
N THR A 41 -16.67 -0.10 3.95
CA THR A 41 -16.89 1.12 4.72
C THR A 41 -15.68 1.48 5.57
N GLU A 42 -15.10 0.50 6.27
CA GLU A 42 -13.89 0.71 7.07
C GLU A 42 -12.71 1.11 6.19
N SER A 43 -12.52 0.44 5.06
CA SER A 43 -11.50 0.79 4.07
C SER A 43 -11.64 2.23 3.57
N TYR A 44 -12.86 2.64 3.21
CA TYR A 44 -13.14 3.99 2.76
C TYR A 44 -12.83 5.04 3.85
N MET A 45 -13.27 4.78 5.09
CA MET A 45 -13.03 5.70 6.20
C MET A 45 -11.54 5.83 6.51
N LEU A 46 -10.80 4.72 6.52
CA LEU A 46 -9.36 4.70 6.72
C LEU A 46 -8.62 5.50 5.63
N ASN A 47 -8.97 5.30 4.35
CA ASN A 47 -8.37 6.07 3.26
C ASN A 47 -8.66 7.58 3.40
N ARG A 48 -9.85 7.92 3.89
CA ARG A 48 -10.28 9.31 4.10
C ARG A 48 -9.50 10.04 5.20
N GLU A 49 -8.89 9.33 6.16
CA GLU A 49 -8.09 9.94 7.23
C GLU A 49 -6.92 10.76 6.68
N SER A 50 -6.28 10.26 5.63
CA SER A 50 -5.12 10.92 5.00
C SER A 50 -5.48 11.73 3.75
N ASN A 51 -6.66 11.49 3.17
CA ASN A 51 -7.08 12.13 1.92
C ASN A 51 -8.59 12.37 1.89
N VAL A 52 -9.01 13.63 1.86
CA VAL A 52 -10.43 14.01 1.82
C VAL A 52 -11.17 13.60 0.55
N PHE A 53 -10.45 13.23 -0.53
CA PHE A 53 -11.03 12.75 -1.79
C PHE A 53 -10.50 11.36 -2.21
N PRO A 54 -10.82 10.27 -1.47
CA PRO A 54 -10.32 8.92 -1.78
C PRO A 54 -10.69 8.46 -3.18
N GLY A 55 -11.92 8.74 -3.62
CA GLY A 55 -12.41 8.34 -4.93
C GLY A 55 -11.69 9.03 -6.10
N ILE A 56 -11.33 10.30 -5.95
CA ILE A 56 -10.61 11.04 -6.99
C ILE A 56 -9.16 10.55 -7.03
N LEU A 57 -8.47 10.54 -5.88
CA LEU A 57 -7.08 10.09 -5.80
C LEU A 57 -6.92 8.68 -6.35
N GLY A 58 -7.82 7.73 -6.01
CA GLY A 58 -7.73 6.37 -6.53
C GLY A 58 -7.76 6.26 -8.05
N ARG A 59 -8.37 7.23 -8.75
CA ARG A 59 -8.40 7.30 -10.22
C ARG A 59 -7.23 8.06 -10.83
N THR A 60 -6.72 9.07 -10.13
CA THR A 60 -5.65 9.96 -10.64
C THR A 60 -4.29 9.68 -10.03
N CYS A 61 -4.16 8.67 -9.17
CA CYS A 61 -2.91 8.32 -8.52
C CYS A 61 -1.88 7.85 -9.56
N ASP A 62 -0.72 8.50 -9.59
CA ASP A 62 0.42 8.12 -10.42
C ASP A 62 1.17 6.89 -9.88
N ARG A 63 0.76 6.40 -8.70
CA ARG A 63 1.30 5.23 -8.01
C ARG A 63 2.83 5.28 -7.88
N PRO A 64 3.41 6.37 -7.33
CA PRO A 64 4.87 6.50 -7.16
C PRO A 64 5.48 5.42 -6.25
N CYS A 65 4.64 4.69 -5.50
CA CYS A 65 5.05 3.57 -4.66
C CYS A 65 5.13 2.21 -5.38
N GLU A 66 4.57 2.07 -6.59
CA GLU A 66 4.66 0.81 -7.37
C GLU A 66 6.03 0.53 -8.01
N PRO A 67 6.78 1.53 -8.52
CA PRO A 67 8.11 1.31 -9.10
C PRO A 67 9.16 0.74 -8.13
N GLY A 68 8.91 0.83 -6.82
CA GLY A 68 9.81 0.35 -5.76
C GLY A 68 9.50 -1.06 -5.24
N LEU A 69 8.35 -1.64 -5.58
CA LEU A 69 8.09 -3.05 -5.29
C LEU A 69 9.14 -3.89 -6.02
N PRO A 70 9.77 -4.90 -5.38
CA PRO A 70 10.49 -5.92 -6.11
C PRO A 70 9.57 -6.42 -7.21
N SER A 71 9.90 -6.12 -8.46
CA SER A 71 9.15 -6.51 -9.64
C SER A 71 9.16 -8.04 -9.86
N ASP A 72 9.74 -8.79 -8.93
CA ASP A 72 10.04 -10.21 -9.05
C ASP A 72 9.31 -11.06 -8.00
N SER A 73 8.01 -11.23 -8.23
CA SER A 73 7.32 -12.47 -7.84
C SER A 73 6.12 -12.83 -8.74
N ARG A 74 5.78 -11.99 -9.73
CA ARG A 74 4.71 -12.26 -10.71
C ARG A 74 4.99 -11.78 -12.15
N ARG A 75 6.24 -11.50 -12.51
CA ARG A 75 6.65 -11.27 -13.91
C ARG A 75 8.03 -11.90 -14.13
N GLY A 76 8.03 -13.17 -14.55
CA GLY A 76 9.22 -13.98 -14.81
C GLY A 76 9.16 -15.31 -14.11
#